data_AF-A0A521E737-F1
#
_entry.id   AF-A0A521E737-F1
#
_cell.length_a   1.000
_cell.length_b   1.000
_cell.length_c   1.000
_cell.angle_alpha   90.00
_cell.angle_beta   90.00
_cell.angle_gamma   90.00
#
_symmetry.space_group_name_H-M   'P 1'
#
loop_
_entity.id
_entity.type
_entity.pdbx_description
1 polymer ?
#
loop_
_entity_poly.entity_id
_entity_poly.type
_entity_poly.pdbx_seq_one_letter_code
_entity_poly.pdbx_strand_id
1 'polypeptide(L)' 'MSQFKTKHFQYTGVDDFDTAIDLQINEFINENNIEADHIVDIKYAAHSSQGVNTYSALILYKEV' A
#
# COMPACT_ATOMS: atom_id res chain seq x y z
N MET A 1 6.64 -21.89 -9.89
CA MET A 1 7.57 -20.89 -9.31
C MET A 1 6.70 -19.83 -8.69
N SER A 2 6.77 -19.60 -7.38
CA SER A 2 5.99 -18.53 -6.74
C SER A 2 6.43 -17.18 -7.32
N GLN A 3 5.49 -16.44 -7.91
CA GLN A 3 5.78 -15.13 -8.48
C GLN A 3 5.58 -14.07 -7.39
N PHE A 4 6.61 -13.26 -7.15
CA PHE A 4 6.49 -12.11 -6.27
C PHE A 4 5.89 -10.94 -7.04
N LYS A 5 4.90 -10.29 -6.43
CA LYS A 5 4.24 -9.10 -6.95
C LYS A 5 4.38 -7.95 -5.97
N THR A 6 4.33 -6.75 -6.51
CA THR A 6 4.38 -5.51 -5.72
C THR A 6 3.22 -4.60 -6.07
N LYS A 7 2.65 -3.95 -5.05
CA LYS A 7 1.61 -2.93 -5.22
C LYS A 7 2.04 -1.66 -4.49
N HIS A 8 2.11 -0.55 -5.21
CA HIS A 8 2.41 0.77 -4.67
C HIS A 8 1.13 1.55 -4.40
N PHE A 9 1.07 2.18 -3.24
CA PHE A 9 0.01 3.06 -2.77
C PHE A 9 0.62 4.43 -2.52
N GLN A 10 -0.11 5.49 -2.86
CA GLN A 10 0.31 6.86 -2.62
C GLN A 10 -0.89 7.69 -2.21
N TYR A 11 -0.69 8.52 -1.20
CA TYR A 11 -1.68 9.44 -0.65
C TYR A 11 -1.02 10.80 -0.46
N THR A 12 -1.71 11.87 -0.83
CA THR A 12 -1.28 13.24 -0.56
C THR A 12 -2.27 13.87 0.41
N GLY A 13 -1.78 14.37 1.55
CA GLY A 13 -2.58 14.99 2.61
C GLY A 13 -3.17 16.36 2.27
N VAL A 14 -3.47 16.59 0.99
CA VAL A 14 -4.15 17.76 0.45
C VAL A 14 -5.59 17.45 0.01
N ASP A 15 -5.95 16.16 -0.11
CA ASP A 15 -7.30 15.76 -0.50
C ASP A 15 -8.06 15.18 0.72
N ASP A 16 -9.15 15.85 1.11
CA ASP A 16 -10.03 15.46 2.21
C ASP A 16 -10.91 14.24 1.87
N PHE A 17 -10.93 13.80 0.60
CA PHE A 17 -11.67 12.63 0.14
C PHE A 17 -10.84 11.34 0.08
N ASP A 18 -9.52 11.45 0.28
CA ASP A 18 -8.62 10.31 0.19
C ASP A 18 -8.71 9.41 1.42
N THR A 19 -8.88 8.10 1.17
CA THR A 19 -8.90 7.08 2.21
C THR A 19 -7.49 6.86 2.75
N ALA A 20 -7.33 6.61 4.05
CA ALA A 20 -6.03 6.32 4.64
C ALA A 20 -5.33 5.14 3.94
N ILE A 21 -4.01 5.21 3.77
CA ILE A 21 -3.22 4.15 3.09
C ILE A 21 -3.50 2.77 3.67
N ASP A 22 -3.66 2.64 4.99
CA ASP A 22 -3.93 1.35 5.62
C ASP A 22 -5.28 0.78 5.21
N LEU A 23 -6.29 1.63 4.99
CA LEU A 23 -7.59 1.19 4.48
C LEU A 23 -7.47 0.72 3.03
N GLN A 24 -6.78 1.49 2.17
CA GLN A 24 -6.52 1.08 0.78
C GLN A 24 -5.76 -0.24 0.69
N ILE A 25 -4.79 -0.46 1.58
CA ILE A 25 -4.04 -1.71 1.68
C ILE A 25 -4.96 -2.87 2.08
N ASN A 26 -5.78 -2.68 3.12
CA ASN A 26 -6.69 -3.73 3.60
C ASN A 26 -7.75 -4.08 2.54
N GLU A 27 -8.29 -3.09 1.84
CA GLU A 27 -9.20 -3.30 0.71
C GLU A 27 -8.52 -4.10 -0.39
N PHE A 28 -7.29 -3.73 -0.79
CA PHE A 28 -6.53 -4.48 -1.79
C PHE A 28 -6.28 -5.93 -1.38
N ILE A 29 -5.89 -6.18 -0.13
CA ILE A 29 -5.66 -7.54 0.40
C ILE A 29 -6.95 -8.36 0.33
N ASN A 30 -8.08 -7.78 0.74
CA ASN A 30 -9.38 -8.43 0.74
C ASN A 30 -9.89 -8.71 -0.67
N GLU A 31 -9.83 -7.74 -1.58
CA GLU A 31 -10.28 -7.87 -2.98
C GLU A 31 -9.49 -8.95 -3.73
N ASN A 32 -8.20 -9.07 -3.44
CA ASN A 32 -7.31 -10.02 -4.11
C ASN A 32 -7.18 -11.36 -3.36
N ASN A 33 -7.93 -11.54 -2.26
CA ASN A 33 -7.88 -12.74 -1.40
C ASN A 33 -6.43 -13.12 -1.03
N ILE A 34 -5.61 -12.11 -0.71
CA ILE A 34 -4.21 -12.35 -0.34
C ILE A 34 -4.19 -12.84 1.10
N GLU A 35 -3.80 -14.10 1.29
CA GLU A 35 -3.61 -14.65 2.63
C GLU A 35 -2.44 -13.95 3.33
N ALA A 36 -2.54 -13.79 4.66
CA ALA A 36 -1.51 -13.14 5.45
C ALA A 36 -0.12 -13.81 5.31
N ASP A 37 -0.09 -15.14 5.10
CA ASP A 37 1.16 -15.91 4.89
C ASP A 37 1.85 -15.58 3.54
N HIS A 38 1.10 -15.03 2.59
CA HIS A 38 1.61 -14.61 1.29
C HIS A 38 2.15 -13.18 1.29
N ILE A 39 1.90 -12.41 2.34
CA ILE A 39 2.47 -11.07 2.50
C ILE A 39 3.93 -11.21 2.96
N VAL A 40 4.86 -10.70 2.16
CA VAL A 40 6.30 -10.81 2.44
C VAL A 40 6.78 -9.60 3.22
N ASP A 41 6.40 -8.40 2.79
CA ASP A 41 6.84 -7.15 3.40
C ASP A 41 5.90 -6.00 3.03
N ILE A 42 5.82 -5.01 3.91
CA ILE A 42 5.11 -3.74 3.67
C ILE A 42 6.05 -2.61 4.06
N LYS A 43 6.42 -1.78 3.08
CA LYS A 43 7.29 -0.61 3.30
C LYS A 43 6.48 0.67 3.23
N TYR A 44 6.47 1.41 4.33
CA TYR A 44 5.88 2.74 4.39
C TYR A 44 6.96 3.81 4.21
N ALA A 45 6.63 4.87 3.49
CA ALA A 45 7.46 6.05 3.38
C ALA A 45 6.59 7.31 3.40
N ALA A 46 7.07 8.34 4.09
CA ALA A 46 6.45 9.65 4.14
C ALA A 46 7.48 10.70 3.72
N HIS A 47 7.06 11.63 2.88
CA HIS A 47 7.87 12.76 2.46
C HIS A 47 7.02 14.02 2.46
N SER A 48 7.58 15.12 2.94
CA SER A 48 6.94 16.44 2.88
C SER A 48 7.72 17.30 1.89
N SER A 49 7.03 17.79 0.86
CA SER A 49 7.62 18.70 -0.12
C SER A 49 6.75 19.94 -0.25
N GLN A 50 7.35 21.11 -0.08
CA GLN A 50 6.69 22.41 -0.19
C GLN A 50 5.40 22.54 0.65
N GLY A 51 5.35 21.91 1.83
CA GLY A 51 4.20 21.94 2.73
C GLY A 51 3.11 20.92 2.42
N VAL A 52 3.26 20.11 1.37
CA VAL A 52 2.38 18.98 1.07
C VAL A 52 2.99 17.70 1.63
N ASN A 53 2.24 17.02 2.49
CA ASN A 53 2.63 15.71 3.00
C ASN A 53 2.19 14.63 2.03
N THR A 54 3.14 13.85 1.53
CA THR A 54 2.90 12.65 0.73
C THR A 54 3.27 11.43 1.54
N TYR A 55 2.33 10.51 1.64
CA TYR A 55 2.53 9.20 2.23
C TYR A 55 2.50 8.16 1.11
N SER A 56 3.24 7.10 1.27
CA SER A 56 3.32 6.02 0.31
C SER A 56 3.53 4.70 1.02
N ALA A 57 3.06 3.62 0.41
CA ALA A 57 3.34 2.28 0.86
C ALA A 57 3.60 1.36 -0.33
N LEU A 58 4.49 0.39 -0.13
CA LEU A 58 4.78 -0.66 -1.08
C LEU A 58 4.54 -2.01 -0.41
N ILE A 59 3.57 -2.75 -0.92
CA ILE A 59 3.33 -4.15 -0.55
C ILE A 59 4.15 -5.05 -1.46
N LEU A 60 4.81 -6.06 -0.88
CA LEU A 60 5.41 -7.20 -1.56
C LEU A 60 4.68 -8.46 -1.11
N TYR A 61 4.15 -9.22 -2.06
CA TYR A 61 3.38 -10.43 -1.78
C TYR A 61 3.67 -11.53 -2.80
N LYS A 62 3.35 -12.77 -2.45
CA LYS A 62 3.39 -13.92 -3.36
C LYS A 62 2.02 -14.09 -4.01
N GLU A 63 2.00 -14.20 -5.33
CA GLU A 63 0.81 -14.64 -6.05
C GLU A 63 0.62 -16.15 -5.88
N VAL A 64 -0.65 -16.55 -5.65
CA VAL A 64 -1.09 -17.94 -5.53
C VAL A 64 -1.20 -18.60 -6.90
#